data_AF-A0A3M9Z1Z4-F1
#
_entry.id   AF-A0A3M9Z1Z4-F1
#
_cell.length_a   1.000
_cell.length_b   1.000
_cell.length_c   1.000
_cell.angle_alpha   90.00
_cell.angle_beta   90.00
_cell.angle_gamma   90.00
#
_symmetry.space_group_name_H-M   'P 1'
#
loop_
_entity.id
_entity.type
_entity.pdbx_description
1 polymer ?
#
loop_
_entity_poly.entity_id
_entity_poly.type
_entity_poly.pdbx_seq_one_letter_code
_entity_poly.pdbx_strand_id
1 'polypeptide(L)'
;MDEVEQKIRNLTLEQGANQQQIKSYATEIEGLARQIEKHRMSENRQEQVQRRITATENAIARLKKVQEGLGQLFRLQLEKRIQEIFSQISFTPYVPRLNENYELMLEDAMAGQPTSVAASTGEN
;
A
#
# COMPACT_ATOMS: atom_id res chain seq x y z
N MET A 1 -13.54 -66.67 -47.30
CA MET A 1 -13.62 -65.31 -47.88
C MET A 1 -14.24 -64.35 -46.85
N ASP A 2 -15.25 -64.76 -46.08
CA ASP A 2 -15.97 -63.88 -45.14
C ASP A 2 -15.14 -63.27 -43.98
N GLU A 3 -14.25 -64.01 -43.31
CA GLU A 3 -13.54 -63.48 -42.13
C GLU A 3 -12.61 -62.29 -42.45
N VAL A 4 -11.96 -62.33 -43.61
CA VAL A 4 -11.07 -61.26 -44.06
C VAL A 4 -11.86 -59.99 -44.37
N GLU A 5 -13.01 -60.13 -45.04
CA GLU A 5 -13.90 -58.99 -45.30
C GLU A 5 -14.52 -58.41 -44.03
N GLN A 6 -14.88 -59.27 -43.06
CA GLN A 6 -15.36 -58.83 -41.75
C GLN A 6 -14.30 -58.02 -41.01
N LYS A 7 -13.05 -58.49 -41.04
CA LYS A 7 -11.90 -57.81 -40.43
C LYS A 7 -11.62 -56.45 -41.09
N ILE A 8 -11.66 -56.39 -42.43
CA ILE A 8 -11.48 -55.15 -43.19
C ILE A 8 -12.56 -54.13 -42.82
N ARG A 9 -13.83 -54.55 -42.76
CA ARG A 9 -14.95 -53.69 -42.33
C ARG A 9 -14.74 -53.12 -40.93
N ASN A 10 -14.39 -53.97 -39.96
CA ASN A 10 -14.15 -53.54 -38.58
C ASN A 10 -13.00 -52.55 -38.47
N LEU A 11 -11.87 -52.83 -39.13
CA LEU A 11 -10.72 -51.92 -39.16
C LEU A 11 -11.04 -50.58 -39.83
N THR A 12 -11.87 -50.58 -40.87
CA THR A 12 -12.30 -49.35 -41.55
C THR A 12 -13.18 -48.48 -40.64
N LEU A 13 -14.10 -49.11 -39.91
CA LEU A 13 -14.94 -48.42 -38.93
C LEU A 13 -14.12 -47.84 -37.78
N GLU A 14 -13.20 -48.63 -37.25
CA GLU A 14 -12.29 -48.20 -36.18
C GLU A 14 -11.38 -47.05 -36.63
N GLN A 15 -10.83 -47.12 -37.85
CA GLN A 15 -10.05 -46.03 -38.43
C GLN A 15 -10.88 -44.76 -38.55
N GLY A 16 -12.14 -44.85 -39.01
CA GLY A 16 -13.04 -43.71 -39.10
C GLY A 16 -13.34 -43.08 -37.74
N ALA A 17 -13.62 -43.90 -36.72
CA ALA A 17 -13.85 -43.45 -35.36
C ALA A 17 -12.61 -42.75 -34.78
N ASN A 18 -11.43 -43.34 -34.94
CA ASN A 18 -10.17 -42.77 -34.48
C ASN A 18 -9.86 -41.45 -35.20
N GLN A 19 -10.09 -41.36 -36.51
CA GLN A 19 -9.91 -40.13 -37.28
C GLN A 19 -10.82 -39.01 -36.78
N GLN A 20 -12.07 -39.33 -36.41
CA GLN A 20 -13.02 -38.38 -35.86
C GLN A 20 -12.60 -37.90 -34.47
N GLN A 21 -12.13 -38.81 -33.61
CA GLN A 21 -11.60 -38.45 -32.30
C GLN A 21 -10.36 -37.55 -32.41
N ILE A 22 -9.43 -37.86 -33.32
CA ILE A 22 -8.26 -37.01 -33.60
C ILE A 22 -8.68 -35.58 -33.98
N LYS A 23 -9.70 -35.44 -34.84
CA LYS A 23 -10.23 -34.11 -35.22
C LYS A 23 -10.87 -33.38 -34.04
N SER A 24 -11.61 -34.10 -33.20
CA SER A 24 -12.19 -33.54 -31.97
C SER A 24 -11.11 -33.01 -31.04
N TYR A 25 -10.11 -33.85 -30.73
CA TYR A 25 -9.00 -33.48 -29.87
C TYR A 25 -8.17 -32.32 -30.43
N ALA A 26 -7.94 -32.28 -31.75
CA ALA A 26 -7.26 -31.14 -32.38
C ALA A 26 -8.02 -29.82 -32.16
N THR A 27 -9.35 -29.86 -32.25
CA THR A 27 -10.21 -28.69 -32.03
C THR A 27 -10.19 -28.26 -30.56
N GLU A 28 -10.25 -29.21 -29.63
CA GLU A 28 -10.16 -28.95 -28.19
C GLU A 28 -8.81 -28.36 -27.81
N ILE A 29 -7.71 -28.89 -28.33
CA ILE A 29 -6.35 -28.37 -28.10
C ILE A 29 -6.25 -26.92 -28.58
N GLU A 30 -6.78 -26.61 -29.76
CA GLU A 30 -6.77 -25.24 -30.27
C GLU A 30 -7.61 -24.30 -29.39
N GLY A 31 -8.78 -24.77 -28.91
CA GLY A 31 -9.61 -24.05 -27.96
C GLY A 31 -8.89 -23.74 -26.65
N LEU A 32 -8.23 -24.74 -26.06
CA LEU A 32 -7.45 -24.61 -24.82
C LEU A 32 -6.24 -23.68 -25.00
N ALA A 33 -5.55 -23.76 -26.14
CA ALA A 33 -4.42 -22.88 -26.44
C ALA A 33 -4.84 -21.40 -26.46
N ARG A 34 -6.00 -21.08 -27.06
CA ARG A 34 -6.55 -19.71 -27.05
C ARG A 34 -6.93 -19.26 -25.63
N GLN A 35 -7.47 -20.15 -24.80
CA GLN A 35 -7.80 -19.82 -23.41
C GLN A 35 -6.53 -19.52 -22.59
N ILE A 36 -5.49 -20.34 -22.73
CA ILE A 36 -4.19 -20.13 -22.05
C ILE A 36 -3.62 -18.76 -22.41
N GLU A 37 -3.62 -18.38 -23.68
CA GLU A 37 -3.06 -17.10 -24.10
C GLU A 37 -3.84 -15.92 -23.51
N LYS A 38 -5.18 -16.01 -23.47
CA LYS A 38 -6.02 -15.00 -22.82
C LYS A 38 -5.68 -14.86 -21.32
N HIS A 39 -5.46 -15.97 -20.62
CA HIS A 39 -5.08 -15.95 -19.21
C HIS A 39 -3.69 -15.34 -19.00
N ARG A 40 -2.69 -15.70 -19.82
CA ARG A 40 -1.34 -15.11 -19.76
C ARG A 40 -1.33 -13.60 -19.95
N MET A 41 -2.12 -13.09 -20.91
CA MET A 41 -2.28 -11.65 -21.09
C MET A 41 -2.85 -10.97 -19.84
N SER A 42 -3.77 -11.63 -19.14
CA SER A 42 -4.35 -11.10 -17.89
C SER A 42 -3.36 -11.15 -16.72
N GLU A 43 -2.54 -12.21 -16.62
CA GLU A 43 -1.50 -12.36 -15.60
C GLU A 43 -0.44 -11.26 -15.71
N ASN A 44 0.05 -10.97 -16.92
CA ASN A 44 1.00 -9.89 -17.14
C ASN A 44 0.45 -8.53 -16.69
N ARG A 45 -0.84 -8.28 -16.94
CA ARG A 45 -1.50 -7.06 -16.49
C ARG A 45 -1.63 -7.02 -14.97
N GLN A 46 -1.96 -8.14 -14.35
CA GLN A 46 -2.05 -8.26 -12.89
C GLN A 46 -0.68 -8.04 -12.24
N GLU A 47 0.40 -8.59 -12.79
CA GLU A 47 1.75 -8.39 -12.29
C GLU A 47 2.15 -6.90 -12.33
N GLN A 48 1.86 -6.22 -13.45
CA GLN A 48 2.12 -4.78 -13.55
C GLN A 48 1.33 -3.97 -12.51
N VAL A 49 0.06 -4.32 -12.27
CA VAL A 49 -0.77 -3.69 -11.25
C VAL A 49 -0.17 -3.93 -9.85
N GLN A 50 0.24 -5.16 -9.54
CA GLN A 50 0.83 -5.50 -8.26
C GLN A 50 2.14 -4.74 -8.01
N ARG A 51 2.99 -4.60 -9.04
CA ARG A 51 4.21 -3.78 -8.96
C ARG A 51 3.88 -2.32 -8.66
N ARG A 52 2.84 -1.76 -9.27
CA ARG A 52 2.38 -0.37 -9.01
C ARG A 52 1.85 -0.19 -7.59
N ILE A 53 1.04 -1.15 -7.09
CA ILE A 53 0.54 -1.14 -5.72
C ILE A 53 1.72 -1.12 -4.74
N THR A 54 2.63 -2.08 -4.89
CA THR A 54 3.81 -2.22 -4.04
C THR A 54 4.68 -0.95 -4.04
N ALA A 55 4.94 -0.38 -5.21
CA ALA A 55 5.72 0.86 -5.32
C ALA A 55 5.03 2.05 -4.64
N THR A 56 3.70 2.15 -4.80
CA THR A 56 2.89 3.22 -4.21
C THR A 56 2.83 3.11 -2.69
N GLU A 57 2.60 1.91 -2.15
CA GLU A 57 2.60 1.67 -0.71
C GLU A 57 3.95 2.01 -0.08
N ASN A 58 5.05 1.65 -0.73
CA ASN A 58 6.40 2.01 -0.30
C ASN A 58 6.62 3.53 -0.30
N ALA A 59 6.12 4.23 -1.32
CA ALA A 59 6.21 5.69 -1.38
C ALA A 59 5.39 6.35 -0.26
N ILE A 60 4.16 5.88 -0.02
CA ILE A 60 3.30 6.36 1.08
C ILE A 60 4.00 6.18 2.43
N ALA A 61 4.56 5.00 2.69
CA ALA A 61 5.24 4.73 3.95
C ALA A 61 6.45 5.66 4.16
N ARG A 62 7.21 5.94 3.10
CA ARG A 62 8.36 6.87 3.16
C ARG A 62 7.90 8.31 3.38
N LEU A 63 6.86 8.75 2.67
CA LEU A 63 6.32 10.11 2.80
C LEU A 63 5.76 10.37 4.20
N LYS A 64 5.09 9.40 4.81
CA LYS A 64 4.63 9.50 6.22
C LYS A 64 5.79 9.74 7.17
N LYS A 65 6.88 8.98 7.06
CA LYS A 65 8.08 9.19 7.89
C LYS A 65 8.71 10.57 7.68
N VAL A 66 8.75 11.05 6.44
CA VAL A 66 9.25 12.40 6.13
C VAL A 66 8.35 13.46 6.76
N GLN A 67 7.03 13.32 6.65
CA GLN A 67 6.05 14.24 7.23
C GLN A 67 6.17 14.29 8.76
N GLU A 68 6.26 13.14 9.42
CA GLU A 68 6.47 13.05 10.87
C GLU A 68 7.77 13.74 11.30
N GLY A 69 8.87 13.47 10.59
CA GLY A 69 10.16 14.09 10.88
C GLY A 69 10.17 15.61 10.69
N LEU A 70 9.56 16.09 9.59
CA LEU A 70 9.41 17.53 9.35
C LEU A 70 8.52 18.19 10.40
N GLY A 71 7.42 17.55 10.80
CA GLY A 71 6.52 18.05 11.84
C GLY A 71 7.23 18.18 13.19
N GLN A 72 8.01 17.17 13.59
CA GLN A 72 8.80 17.23 14.82
C GLN A 72 9.85 18.35 14.79
N LEU A 73 10.60 18.47 13.69
CA LEU A 73 11.61 19.51 13.53
C LEU A 73 10.99 20.92 13.57
N PHE A 74 9.90 21.11 12.82
CA PHE A 74 9.19 22.37 12.77
C PHE A 74 8.65 22.77 14.15
N ARG A 75 8.01 21.84 14.86
CA ARG A 75 7.51 22.10 16.22
C ARG A 75 8.64 22.48 17.18
N LEU A 76 9.79 21.79 17.12
CA LEU A 76 10.95 22.11 17.97
C LEU A 76 11.50 23.52 17.67
N GLN A 77 11.60 23.88 16.40
CA GLN A 77 12.05 25.21 15.99
C GLN A 77 11.05 26.29 16.43
N LEU A 78 9.76 26.02 16.28
CA LEU A 78 8.70 26.94 16.68
C LEU A 78 8.68 27.13 18.19
N GLU A 79 8.76 26.06 18.98
CA GLU A 79 8.81 26.14 20.45
C GLU A 79 10.01 26.98 20.92
N LYS A 80 11.21 26.72 20.38
CA LYS A 80 12.41 27.53 20.69
C LYS A 80 12.19 29.00 20.38
N ARG A 81 11.60 29.31 19.22
CA ARG A 81 11.33 30.69 18.83
C ARG A 81 10.33 31.37 19.76
N ILE A 82 9.30 30.66 20.20
CA ILE A 82 8.33 31.18 21.18
C ILE A 82 9.00 31.41 22.53
N GLN A 83 9.83 30.49 23.01
CA GLN A 83 10.61 30.65 24.24
C GLN A 83 11.53 31.88 24.19
N GLU A 84 12.26 32.07 23.09
CA GLU A 84 13.09 33.25 22.87
C GLU A 84 12.28 34.55 22.99
N ILE A 85 11.15 34.65 22.28
CA ILE A 85 10.30 35.84 22.30
C ILE A 85 9.70 36.05 23.69
N PHE A 86 9.17 35.00 24.32
CA PHE A 86 8.54 35.07 25.63
C PHE A 86 9.52 35.54 26.70
N SER A 87 10.78 35.06 26.65
CA SER A 87 11.83 35.50 27.57
C SER A 87 12.18 36.99 27.49
N GLN A 88 11.88 37.64 26.35
CA GLN A 88 12.12 39.08 26.17
C GLN A 88 10.98 39.94 26.70
N ILE A 89 9.77 39.38 26.83
CA ILE A 89 8.56 40.14 27.18
C ILE A 89 7.99 39.77 28.56
N SER A 90 8.36 38.61 29.11
CA SER A 90 7.86 38.11 30.39
C SER A 90 8.86 38.31 31.50
N PHE A 91 8.38 38.80 32.64
CA PHE A 91 9.15 38.92 33.89
C PHE A 91 8.92 37.74 34.84
N THR A 92 8.03 36.81 34.50
CA THR A 92 7.74 35.61 35.28
C THR A 92 8.60 34.42 34.80
N PRO A 93 8.96 33.47 35.68
CA PRO A 93 9.82 32.33 35.35
C PRO A 93 9.10 31.23 34.56
N TYR A 94 8.11 31.57 33.73
CA TYR A 94 7.34 30.61 32.94
C TYR A 94 8.04 30.27 31.62
N VAL A 95 7.96 29.01 31.22
CA VAL A 95 8.54 28.49 29.98
C VAL A 95 7.43 28.01 29.06
N PRO A 96 7.28 28.60 27.86
CA PRO A 96 6.31 28.11 26.89
C PRO A 96 6.71 26.78 26.27
N ARG A 97 5.72 25.90 26.10
CA ARG A 97 5.83 24.57 25.48
C ARG A 97 4.74 24.37 24.44
N LEU A 98 5.04 23.62 23.39
CA LEU A 98 4.08 23.21 22.38
C LEU A 98 3.79 21.71 22.47
N ASN A 99 2.51 21.35 22.52
CA ASN A 99 2.11 19.94 22.39
C ASN A 99 2.07 19.48 20.92
N GLU A 100 1.63 18.25 20.68
CA GLU A 100 1.55 17.66 19.32
C GLU A 100 0.55 18.38 18.41
N ASN A 101 -0.45 19.04 18.99
CA ASN A 101 -1.46 19.82 18.29
C ASN A 101 -1.07 21.30 18.11
N TYR A 102 0.18 21.66 18.44
CA TYR A 102 0.68 23.04 18.42
C TYR A 102 -0.04 23.98 19.40
N GLU A 103 -0.64 23.43 20.46
CA GLU A 103 -1.24 24.24 21.51
C GLU A 103 -0.14 24.72 22.47
N LEU A 104 -0.21 26.00 22.79
CA LEU A 104 0.74 26.67 23.68
C LEU A 104 0.35 26.44 25.14
N MET A 105 1.27 25.89 25.91
CA MET A 105 1.17 25.76 27.36
C MET A 105 2.33 26.49 28.02
N LEU A 106 2.15 26.92 29.25
CA LEU A 106 3.20 27.51 30.06
C LEU A 106 3.53 26.51 31.18
N GLU A 107 4.82 26.35 31.49
CA GLU A 107 5.32 25.55 32.61
C GLU A 107 6.06 26.47 33.58
N ASP A 108 5.90 26.28 34.89
CA ASP A 108 6.69 27.00 35.89
C ASP A 108 8.07 26.33 36.09
N ALA A 109 9.15 27.06 35.82
CA ALA A 109 10.52 26.56 35.98
C ALA A 109 11.01 26.53 37.44
N MET A 110 10.32 27.19 38.38
CA MET A 110 10.70 27.26 39.80
C MET A 110 10.08 26.15 40.64
N ALA A 111 9.00 25.53 40.16
CA ALA A 111 8.49 24.30 40.73
C ALA A 111 9.46 23.17 40.33
N GLY A 112 10.06 22.46 41.31
CA GLY A 112 11.03 21.38 41.05
C GLY A 112 10.52 20.22 40.16
N GLN A 113 9.25 20.27 39.73
CA GLN A 113 8.68 19.52 38.62
C GLN A 113 7.89 20.47 37.71
N PRO A 114 7.97 20.34 36.37
CA PRO A 114 7.21 21.17 35.44
C PRO A 114 5.72 20.93 35.64
N THR A 115 5.05 21.87 36.29
CA THR A 115 3.60 21.91 36.45
C THR A 115 3.00 22.88 35.45
N SER A 116 1.98 22.43 34.73
CA SER A 116 1.19 23.28 33.82
C SER A 116 0.58 24.42 34.63
N VAL A 117 0.87 25.67 34.25
CA VAL A 117 0.24 26.83 34.90
C VAL A 117 -1.19 26.99 34.37
N ALA A 118 -2.11 27.23 35.30
CA ALA A 118 -3.49 27.52 34.97
C ALA A 118 -3.56 28.74 34.03
N ALA A 119 -4.52 28.72 33.08
CA ALA A 119 -4.78 29.85 32.20
C ALA A 119 -4.99 31.12 33.05
N SER A 120 -4.28 32.19 32.71
CA SER A 120 -4.36 33.47 33.41
C SER A 120 -5.84 33.90 33.52
N THR A 121 -6.37 33.97 34.73
CA THR A 121 -7.59 34.72 35.02
C THR A 121 -7.21 36.18 34.84
N GLY A 122 -7.46 36.74 33.65
CA GLY A 122 -7.05 38.11 33.32
C GLY A 122 -7.61 39.12 34.30
N GLU A 123 -6.81 39.51 35.29
CA GLU A 123 -6.96 40.76 36.00
C GLU A 123 -5.85 41.70 35.51
N ASN A 124 -6.27 42.64 34.66
CA ASN A 124 -5.61 43.93 34.43
C ASN A 124 -6.72 44.96 34.24
#